data_AF-A0A7C5GRW6-F1
#
_entry.id   AF-A0A7C5GRW6-F1
#
_cell.length_a   1.000
_cell.length_b   1.000
_cell.length_c   1.000
_cell.angle_alpha   90.00
_cell.angle_beta   90.00
_cell.angle_gamma   90.00
#
_symmetry.space_group_name_H-M   'P 1'
#
loop_
_entity.id
_entity.type
_entity.pdbx_description
1 polymer ?
#
loop_
_entity_poly.entity_id
_entity_poly.type
_entity_poly.pdbx_seq_one_letter_code
_entity_poly.pdbx_strand_id
1 'polypeptide(L)'
;MLIPLLSLFLLLSSTGRLFGVDAVSCELAGKYFPRNPVSLTALIREFYSSAAVSVSQQSEIKAIIVPDGPIYYSGGVSAWAYKNLQGRNYNIIV
;
A
#
# COMPACT_ATOMS: atom_id res chain seq x y z
N MET A 1 -7.53 -39.36 30.08
CA MET A 1 -6.97 -38.00 30.17
C MET A 1 -6.88 -37.35 28.78
N LEU A 2 -8.00 -37.13 28.08
CA LEU A 2 -8.01 -36.59 26.69
C LEU A 2 -8.73 -35.24 26.54
N ILE A 3 -9.26 -34.69 27.63
CA ILE A 3 -10.13 -33.50 27.65
C ILE A 3 -9.37 -32.15 27.58
N PRO A 4 -8.16 -31.95 28.16
CA PRO A 4 -7.59 -30.60 28.22
C PRO A 4 -7.00 -30.13 26.87
N LEU A 5 -6.66 -31.04 25.96
CA LEU A 5 -6.04 -30.70 24.67
C LEU A 5 -7.04 -30.11 23.67
N LEU A 6 -8.29 -30.59 23.70
CA LEU A 6 -9.36 -30.13 22.80
C LEU A 6 -9.86 -28.72 23.20
N SER A 7 -9.91 -28.44 24.50
CA SER A 7 -10.28 -27.12 25.03
C SER A 7 -9.26 -26.04 24.70
N LEU A 8 -7.96 -26.38 24.69
CA LEU A 8 -6.89 -25.46 24.31
C LEU A 8 -6.94 -25.12 22.81
N PHE A 9 -7.26 -26.10 21.96
CA PHE A 9 -7.40 -25.89 20.51
C PHE A 9 -8.60 -25.00 20.17
N LEU A 10 -9.70 -25.10 20.93
CA LEU A 10 -10.88 -24.24 20.77
C LEU A 10 -10.67 -22.80 21.29
N LEU A 11 -9.79 -22.60 22.28
CA LEU A 11 -9.45 -21.27 22.79
C LEU A 11 -8.47 -20.52 21.85
N LEU A 12 -7.63 -21.24 21.10
CA LEU A 12 -6.72 -20.63 20.11
C LEU A 12 -7.41 -20.25 18.79
N SER A 13 -8.56 -20.85 18.46
CA SER A 13 -9.28 -20.53 17.22
C SER A 13 -10.16 -19.26 17.33
N SER A 14 -10.41 -18.76 18.54
CA SER A 14 -11.27 -17.57 18.77
C SER A 14 -10.54 -16.22 18.73
N THR A 15 -9.21 -16.18 18.71
CA THR A 15 -8.43 -14.92 18.76
C THR A 15 -8.18 -14.25 17.42
N GLY A 16 -8.57 -14.88 16.29
CA GLY A 16 -8.30 -14.38 14.94
C GLY A 16 -9.13 -13.18 14.45
N ARG A 17 -9.95 -12.53 15.29
CA ARG A 17 -10.90 -11.48 14.85
C ARG A 17 -10.86 -10.17 15.68
N LEU A 18 -9.71 -9.77 16.21
CA LEU A 18 -9.63 -8.55 17.04
C LEU A 18 -9.01 -7.32 16.37
N PHE A 19 -8.67 -7.38 15.08
CA PHE A 19 -8.23 -6.19 14.32
C PHE A 19 -8.93 -6.14 12.96
N GLY A 20 -10.26 -6.06 12.98
CA GLY A 20 -11.00 -5.56 11.84
C GLY A 20 -10.91 -4.04 11.84
N VAL A 21 -9.91 -3.48 11.17
CA VAL A 21 -10.06 -2.10 10.68
C VAL A 21 -11.23 -2.15 9.72
N ASP A 22 -12.26 -1.32 9.92
CA ASP A 22 -13.40 -1.24 9.00
C ASP A 22 -12.87 -1.05 7.59
N ALA A 23 -13.01 -2.07 6.74
CA ALA A 23 -12.50 -2.03 5.39
C ALA A 23 -13.33 -1.03 4.60
N VAL A 24 -12.78 0.17 4.38
CA VAL A 24 -13.40 1.16 3.51
C VAL A 24 -13.38 0.63 2.09
N SER A 25 -14.55 0.56 1.46
CA SER A 25 -14.67 0.10 0.07
C SER A 25 -13.99 1.07 -0.88
N CYS A 26 -13.16 0.55 -1.79
CA CYS A 26 -12.52 1.36 -2.82
C CYS A 26 -13.32 1.30 -4.13
N GLU A 27 -14.35 2.14 -4.25
CA GLU A 27 -15.29 2.13 -5.39
C GLU A 27 -14.63 2.40 -6.75
N LEU A 28 -13.50 3.12 -6.73
CA LEU A 28 -12.74 3.48 -7.93
C LEU A 28 -11.93 2.31 -8.51
N ALA A 29 -11.76 1.23 -7.73
CA ALA A 29 -11.03 0.04 -8.16
C ALA A 29 -11.76 -0.69 -9.29
N GLY A 30 -11.05 -0.94 -10.40
CA GLY A 30 -11.58 -1.46 -11.65
C GLY A 30 -12.00 -0.38 -12.65
N LYS A 31 -12.17 0.88 -12.22
CA LYS A 31 -12.46 2.02 -13.10
C LYS A 31 -11.21 2.88 -13.37
N TYR A 32 -10.47 3.23 -12.33
CA TYR A 32 -9.30 4.11 -12.42
C TYR A 32 -7.96 3.38 -12.29
N PHE A 33 -7.98 2.17 -11.73
CA PHE A 33 -6.83 1.30 -11.54
C PHE A 33 -7.29 -0.16 -11.39
N PRO A 34 -6.41 -1.16 -11.58
CA PRO A 34 -6.78 -2.57 -11.45
C PRO A 34 -7.41 -2.91 -10.11
N ARG A 35 -8.54 -3.62 -10.13
CA ARG A 35 -9.17 -4.17 -8.92
C ARG A 35 -8.37 -5.32 -8.32
N ASN A 36 -7.72 -6.11 -9.17
CA ASN A 36 -6.89 -7.22 -8.72
C ASN A 36 -5.58 -6.65 -8.11
N PRO A 37 -5.25 -6.97 -6.84
CA PRO A 37 -4.08 -6.42 -6.18
C PRO A 37 -2.76 -6.89 -6.80
N VAL A 38 -2.71 -8.10 -7.37
CA VAL A 38 -1.52 -8.62 -8.08
C VAL A 38 -1.25 -7.78 -9.32
N SER A 39 -2.29 -7.52 -10.12
CA SER A 39 -2.18 -6.66 -11.31
C SER A 39 -1.81 -5.23 -10.95
N LEU A 40 -2.44 -4.66 -9.91
CA LEU A 40 -2.12 -3.31 -9.45
C LEU A 40 -0.66 -3.21 -8.97
N THR A 41 -0.20 -4.19 -8.21
CA THR A 41 1.17 -4.22 -7.70
C THR A 41 2.19 -4.34 -8.83
N ALA A 42 1.93 -5.20 -9.83
CA ALA A 42 2.79 -5.34 -10.99
C ALA A 42 2.92 -4.00 -11.75
N LEU A 43 1.79 -3.32 -11.98
CA LEU A 43 1.75 -2.04 -12.66
C LEU A 43 2.50 -0.94 -11.88
N ILE A 44 2.28 -0.86 -10.56
CA ILE A 44 3.02 0.10 -9.71
C ILE A 44 4.52 -0.19 -9.75
N ARG A 45 4.94 -1.46 -9.70
CA ARG A 45 6.35 -1.84 -9.80
C ARG A 45 6.97 -1.44 -11.12
N GLU A 46 6.25 -1.62 -12.22
CA GLU A 46 6.69 -1.19 -13.55
C GLU A 46 7.00 0.31 -13.55
N PHE A 47 6.03 1.15 -13.16
CA PHE A 47 6.24 2.60 -13.06
C PHE A 47 7.38 2.96 -12.10
N TYR A 48 7.41 2.36 -10.91
CA TYR A 48 8.42 2.64 -9.90
C TYR A 48 9.84 2.20 -10.31
N SER A 49 9.96 1.17 -11.14
CA SER A 49 11.26 0.70 -11.66
C SER A 49 11.84 1.65 -12.71
N SER A 50 10.98 2.35 -13.47
CA SER A 50 11.39 3.33 -14.47
C SER A 50 11.77 4.70 -13.87
N ALA A 51 11.33 4.99 -12.65
CA ALA A 51 11.61 6.24 -11.96
C ALA A 51 12.97 6.24 -11.23
N ALA A 52 13.62 7.40 -11.19
CA ALA A 52 14.86 7.62 -10.46
C ALA A 52 14.69 8.66 -9.34
N VAL A 53 15.53 8.57 -8.31
CA VAL A 53 15.64 9.59 -7.26
C VAL A 53 16.26 10.85 -7.88
N SER A 54 15.62 11.99 -7.70
CA SER A 54 16.07 13.29 -8.21
C SER A 54 16.38 14.32 -7.11
N VAL A 55 15.98 14.04 -5.87
CA VAL A 55 16.19 14.90 -4.69
C VAL A 55 17.24 14.27 -3.78
N SER A 56 18.14 15.09 -3.23
CA SER A 56 19.15 14.64 -2.27
C SER A 56 18.49 14.01 -1.03
N GLN A 57 19.06 12.90 -0.57
CA GLN A 57 18.62 12.22 0.67
C GLN A 57 18.77 13.09 1.91
N GLN A 58 19.68 14.07 1.89
CA GLN A 58 19.89 15.02 2.99
C GLN A 58 18.82 16.12 3.05
N SER A 59 18.12 16.37 1.94
CA SER A 59 17.05 17.36 1.90
C SER A 59 15.79 16.81 2.57
N GLU A 60 15.07 17.67 3.27
CA GLU A 60 13.77 17.32 3.82
C GLU A 60 12.68 17.48 2.75
N ILE A 61 11.89 16.43 2.52
CA ILE A 61 10.72 16.49 1.62
C ILE A 61 9.46 16.62 2.49
N LYS A 62 8.87 17.83 2.48
CA LYS A 62 7.63 18.14 3.19
C LYS A 62 6.37 17.75 2.41
N ALA A 63 6.46 17.76 1.08
CA ALA A 63 5.33 17.49 0.20
C ALA A 63 5.81 16.94 -1.14
N ILE A 64 4.94 16.18 -1.81
CA ILE A 64 5.06 15.83 -3.22
C ILE A 64 3.76 16.25 -3.92
N ILE A 65 3.87 16.56 -5.21
CA ILE A 65 2.71 16.90 -6.04
C ILE A 65 2.60 15.81 -7.11
N VAL A 66 1.42 15.21 -7.22
CA VAL A 66 1.14 14.13 -8.17
C VAL A 66 -0.18 14.39 -8.89
N PRO A 67 -0.31 13.99 -10.16
CA PRO A 67 -1.60 13.97 -10.84
C PRO A 67 -2.59 12.98 -10.18
N ASP A 68 -3.88 13.30 -10.22
CA ASP A 68 -4.99 12.52 -9.66
C ASP A 68 -5.76 11.66 -10.70
N GLY A 69 -5.28 11.64 -11.94
CA GLY A 69 -5.91 10.92 -13.06
C GLY A 69 -5.80 9.39 -12.98
N PRO A 70 -6.43 8.65 -13.92
CA PRO A 70 -6.37 7.19 -13.97
C PRO A 70 -4.93 6.66 -14.08
N ILE A 71 -4.63 5.56 -13.38
CA ILE A 71 -3.26 5.09 -13.13
C ILE A 71 -2.49 4.76 -14.41
N TYR A 72 -3.18 4.35 -15.47
CA TYR A 72 -2.56 4.03 -16.77
C TYR A 72 -2.00 5.25 -17.49
N TYR A 73 -2.51 6.45 -17.18
CA TYR A 73 -2.04 7.70 -17.77
C TYR A 73 -1.13 8.47 -16.80
N SER A 74 -1.47 8.46 -15.51
CA SER A 74 -0.81 9.29 -14.49
C SER A 74 0.27 8.55 -13.69
N GLY A 75 0.19 7.22 -13.60
CA GLY A 75 0.98 6.44 -12.65
C GLY A 75 2.50 6.51 -12.88
N GLY A 76 2.93 6.52 -14.14
CA GLY A 76 4.35 6.70 -14.50
C GLY A 76 4.90 8.05 -14.06
N VAL A 77 4.11 9.13 -14.20
CA VAL A 77 4.50 10.48 -13.76
C VAL A 77 4.54 10.54 -12.23
N SER A 78 3.49 10.03 -11.56
CA SER A 78 3.43 9.99 -10.09
C SER A 78 4.60 9.19 -9.48
N ALA A 79 5.07 8.15 -10.16
CA ALA A 79 6.18 7.32 -9.69
C ALA A 79 7.48 8.11 -9.49
N TRP A 80 7.77 9.14 -10.30
CA TRP A 80 8.92 10.02 -10.10
C TRP A 80 8.88 10.75 -8.76
N ALA A 81 7.71 11.25 -8.37
CA ALA A 81 7.53 11.92 -7.09
C ALA A 81 7.67 10.92 -5.92
N TYR A 82 6.99 9.77 -6.00
CA TYR A 82 7.06 8.73 -4.96
C TYR A 82 8.47 8.12 -4.82
N LYS A 83 9.26 8.02 -5.90
CA LYS A 83 10.63 7.49 -5.83
C LYS A 83 11.53 8.28 -4.89
N ASN A 84 11.32 9.59 -4.81
CA ASN A 84 12.07 10.47 -3.92
C ASN A 84 11.79 10.24 -2.42
N LEU A 85 10.71 9.53 -2.09
CA LEU A 85 10.38 9.14 -0.73
C LEU A 85 11.08 7.84 -0.28
N GLN A 86 11.80 7.17 -1.19
CA GLN A 86 12.46 5.89 -0.89
C GLN A 86 13.47 6.05 0.27
N GLY A 87 13.34 5.19 1.28
CA GLY A 87 14.23 5.16 2.44
C GLY A 87 13.94 6.25 3.48
N ARG A 88 12.91 7.08 3.27
CA ARG A 88 12.47 8.10 4.23
C ARG A 88 11.35 7.55 5.10
N ASN A 89 11.30 8.01 6.35
CA ASN A 89 10.28 7.62 7.31
C ASN A 89 9.37 8.80 7.61
N TYR A 90 8.06 8.57 7.45
CA TYR A 90 7.02 9.55 7.77
C TYR A 90 6.05 8.90 8.75
N ASN A 91 5.80 9.56 9.88
CA ASN A 91 4.82 9.09 10.87
C ASN A 91 3.38 9.35 10.40
N ILE A 92 3.17 10.44 9.66
CA ILE A 92 1.86 10.92 9.21
C ILE A 92 2.02 11.41 7.78
N ILE A 93 1.08 11.03 6.92
CA ILE A 93 0.92 11.53 5.55
C ILE A 93 -0.46 12.18 5.49
N VAL A 94 -0.53 13.42 5.01
CA VAL A 94 -1.77 14.23 4.89
C VAL A 94 -2.05 14.51 3.42
#